data_AF-A0A3P6ENR1-F1
#
_entry.id   AF-A0A3P6ENR1-F1
#
_cell.length_a   1.000
_cell.length_b   1.000
_cell.length_c   1.000
_cell.angle_alpha   90.00
_cell.angle_beta   90.00
_cell.angle_gamma   90.00
#
_symmetry.space_group_name_H-M   'P 1'
#
loop_
_entity.id
_entity.type
_entity.pdbx_description
1 polymer ?
#
loop_
_entity_poly.entity_id
_entity_poly.type
_entity_poly.pdbx_seq_one_letter_code
_entity_poly.pdbx_strand_id
1 'polypeptide(L)'
;LVVLCLKIKERIEIFSTFVRRRSINGEANKPLDMAEKLAPEKRHDFVHKGQKVFEWDQTLEEVNLYITLPPNVHSKAFHCKIQSKHLEVGIKGNPPYLNHDLSAPVKTDCSFWTLEDDIMHITLQKREKGQTWASPILGQGQLDPYATDLEQKRLMLQRFQEENPGFDFSQAQFTGNCPDPSSFMGGIRSD
;
A
#
# COMPACT_ATOMS: atom_id res chain seq x y z
N LEU A 1 20.07 -22.29 -21.67
CA LEU A 1 19.00 -21.46 -22.27
C LEU A 1 17.64 -22.18 -22.40
N VAL A 2 17.59 -23.48 -22.69
CA VAL A 2 16.31 -24.20 -22.89
C VAL A 2 15.52 -24.42 -21.58
N VAL A 3 16.20 -24.55 -20.43
CA VAL A 3 15.56 -24.75 -19.11
C VAL A 3 14.94 -23.46 -18.54
N LEU A 4 15.46 -22.28 -18.91
CA LEU A 4 14.89 -20.98 -18.51
C LEU A 4 13.61 -20.65 -19.31
N CYS A 5 13.56 -21.10 -20.57
CA CYS A 5 12.38 -20.97 -21.42
C CYS A 5 11.24 -21.95 -21.01
N LEU A 6 11.57 -23.12 -20.45
CA LEU A 6 10.59 -24.08 -19.93
C LEU A 6 9.96 -23.66 -18.59
N LYS A 7 10.73 -23.06 -17.66
CA LYS A 7 10.16 -22.52 -16.40
C LYS A 7 9.27 -21.29 -16.60
N ILE A 8 9.47 -20.57 -17.70
CA ILE A 8 8.60 -19.47 -18.13
C ILE A 8 7.39 -20.02 -18.90
N LYS A 9 7.53 -21.07 -19.72
CA LYS A 9 6.41 -21.70 -20.44
C LYS A 9 5.40 -22.43 -19.54
N GLU A 10 5.84 -23.20 -18.55
CA GLU A 10 4.89 -23.89 -17.64
C GLU A 10 4.17 -22.91 -16.68
N ARG A 11 4.79 -21.77 -16.34
CA ARG A 11 4.13 -20.71 -15.55
C ARG A 11 3.21 -19.82 -16.38
N ILE A 12 3.43 -19.72 -17.68
CA ILE A 12 2.55 -19.02 -18.62
C ILE A 12 1.34 -19.88 -19.01
N GLU A 13 1.42 -21.21 -19.02
CA GLU A 13 0.26 -22.05 -19.39
C GLU A 13 -0.88 -22.01 -18.37
N ILE A 14 -0.61 -21.79 -17.08
CA ILE A 14 -1.67 -21.57 -16.09
C ILE A 14 -2.40 -20.22 -16.34
N PHE A 15 -1.73 -19.25 -16.99
CA PHE A 15 -2.29 -17.93 -17.27
C PHE A 15 -2.75 -17.72 -18.72
N SER A 16 -2.39 -18.62 -19.65
CA SER A 16 -2.72 -18.52 -21.07
C SER A 16 -4.21 -18.66 -21.36
N THR A 17 -5.01 -19.14 -20.41
CA THR A 17 -6.42 -19.45 -20.67
C THR A 17 -7.37 -18.31 -20.26
N PHE A 18 -6.91 -17.25 -19.59
CA PHE A 18 -7.85 -16.30 -18.97
C PHE A 18 -7.40 -14.82 -18.86
N VAL A 19 -6.60 -14.30 -19.78
CA VAL A 19 -6.52 -12.84 -19.97
C VAL A 19 -6.54 -12.52 -21.45
N ARG A 20 -7.57 -11.78 -21.88
CA ARG A 20 -7.81 -11.42 -23.28
C ARG A 20 -6.70 -10.46 -23.74
N ARG A 21 -5.75 -10.97 -24.53
CA ARG A 21 -4.73 -10.17 -25.22
C ARG A 21 -5.37 -9.05 -26.03
N ARG A 22 -4.96 -7.80 -25.79
CA ARG A 22 -5.03 -6.75 -26.81
C ARG A 22 -3.64 -6.14 -26.95
N SER A 23 -3.02 -6.40 -28.10
CA SER A 23 -1.83 -5.68 -28.54
C SER A 23 -2.24 -4.26 -28.89
N ILE A 24 -1.79 -3.28 -28.12
CA ILE A 24 -1.86 -1.87 -28.52
C ILE A 24 -0.54 -1.50 -29.20
N ASN A 25 -0.67 -1.05 -30.45
CA ASN A 25 0.43 -0.61 -31.30
C ASN A 25 1.12 0.62 -30.68
N GLY A 26 2.40 0.76 -31.04
CA GLY A 26 3.37 1.67 -30.44
C GLY A 26 2.91 3.11 -30.21
N GLU A 27 3.22 3.59 -29.02
CA GLU A 27 3.71 4.93 -28.75
C GLU A 27 4.47 4.88 -27.42
N ALA A 28 5.76 5.23 -27.45
CA ALA A 28 6.62 5.28 -26.27
C ALA A 28 6.21 6.47 -25.38
N ASN A 29 5.14 6.30 -24.62
CA ASN A 29 4.70 7.24 -23.60
C ASN A 29 5.26 6.85 -22.22
N LYS A 30 5.67 7.88 -21.49
CA LYS A 30 6.45 7.87 -20.25
C LYS A 30 5.99 6.82 -19.22
N PRO A 31 6.92 6.22 -18.45
CA PRO A 31 6.61 5.24 -17.40
C PRO A 31 5.80 5.78 -16.20
N LEU A 32 5.34 7.04 -16.23
CA LEU A 32 4.69 7.72 -15.10
C LEU A 32 3.16 7.56 -15.04
N ASP A 33 2.47 7.19 -16.14
CA ASP A 33 0.98 7.16 -16.19
C ASP A 33 0.35 5.79 -15.82
N MET A 34 1.16 4.73 -15.66
CA MET A 34 0.62 3.37 -15.56
C MET A 34 0.49 2.86 -14.12
N ALA A 35 1.37 3.30 -13.21
CA ALA A 35 1.26 2.98 -11.79
C ALA A 35 0.10 3.72 -11.11
N GLU A 36 -0.25 4.91 -11.62
CA GLU A 36 -1.34 5.74 -11.09
C GLU A 36 -2.73 5.12 -11.32
N LYS A 37 -2.92 4.35 -12.41
CA LYS A 37 -4.16 3.61 -12.68
C LYS A 37 -4.39 2.44 -11.72
N LEU A 38 -3.35 1.98 -11.02
CA LEU A 38 -3.42 0.94 -10.01
C LEU A 38 -3.33 1.50 -8.58
N ALA A 39 -3.25 2.83 -8.44
CA ALA A 39 -3.33 3.49 -7.16
C ALA A 39 -4.66 3.12 -6.46
N PRO A 40 -4.69 3.09 -5.13
CA PRO A 40 -5.92 2.79 -4.40
C PRO A 40 -7.01 3.81 -4.76
N GLU A 41 -8.05 3.38 -5.50
CA GLU A 41 -9.17 4.24 -5.90
C GLU A 41 -9.98 4.75 -4.70
N LYS A 42 -9.90 4.03 -3.58
CA LYS A 42 -10.62 4.33 -2.34
C LYS A 42 -9.72 4.09 -1.13
N ARG A 43 -9.69 5.08 -0.24
CA ARG A 43 -9.06 4.97 1.08
C ARG A 43 -9.95 4.19 2.03
N HIS A 44 -9.31 3.48 2.96
CA HIS A 44 -9.95 2.77 4.04
C HIS A 44 -10.18 3.70 5.22
N ASP A 45 -11.36 3.66 5.83
CA ASP A 45 -11.69 4.49 6.98
C ASP A 45 -11.72 3.67 8.27
N PHE A 46 -11.16 4.23 9.34
CA PHE A 46 -11.37 3.72 10.69
C PHE A 46 -12.28 4.65 11.48
N VAL A 47 -13.45 4.14 11.86
CA VAL A 47 -14.44 4.86 12.66
C VAL A 47 -14.54 4.22 14.05
N HIS A 48 -14.39 5.04 15.08
CA HIS A 48 -14.56 4.63 16.48
C HIS A 48 -15.66 5.49 17.14
N LYS A 49 -16.67 4.83 17.73
CA LYS A 49 -17.82 5.52 18.37
C LYS A 49 -18.52 6.55 17.47
N GLY A 50 -18.61 6.26 16.17
CA GLY A 50 -19.26 7.14 15.19
C GLY A 50 -18.40 8.34 14.74
N GLN A 51 -17.15 8.44 15.19
CA GLN A 51 -16.20 9.44 14.74
C GLN A 51 -15.11 8.80 13.89
N LYS A 52 -14.81 9.40 12.75
CA LYS A 52 -13.68 8.99 11.90
C LYS A 52 -12.39 9.36 12.60
N VAL A 53 -11.55 8.35 12.89
CA VAL A 53 -10.27 8.54 13.58
C VAL A 53 -9.17 8.82 12.57
N PHE A 54 -9.09 8.01 11.52
CA PHE A 54 -8.17 8.20 10.42
C PHE A 54 -8.70 7.54 9.14
N GLU A 55 -8.21 8.01 8.01
CA GLU A 55 -8.27 7.31 6.72
C GLU A 55 -6.88 6.80 6.39
N TRP A 56 -6.79 5.74 5.61
CA TRP A 56 -5.50 5.20 5.21
C TRP A 56 -5.57 4.46 3.89
N ASP A 57 -4.42 4.39 3.23
CA ASP A 57 -4.20 3.55 2.07
C ASP A 57 -2.78 3.00 2.10
N GLN A 58 -2.45 2.13 1.15
CA GLN A 58 -1.11 1.59 1.04
C GLN A 58 -0.72 1.35 -0.41
N THR A 59 0.58 1.28 -0.65
CA THR A 59 1.17 0.77 -1.88
C THR A 59 2.06 -0.43 -1.53
N LEU A 60 2.82 -0.95 -2.49
CA LEU A 60 3.84 -1.95 -2.19
C LEU A 60 4.88 -1.44 -1.20
N GLU A 61 5.16 -0.14 -1.21
CA GLU A 61 6.29 0.45 -0.50
C GLU A 61 5.88 1.24 0.72
N GLU A 62 4.66 1.79 0.73
CA GLU A 62 4.25 2.79 1.70
C GLU A 62 2.89 2.46 2.31
N VAL A 63 2.63 2.99 3.50
CA VAL A 63 1.30 3.12 4.11
C VAL A 63 1.08 4.60 4.40
N ASN A 64 -0.02 5.16 3.92
CA ASN A 64 -0.39 6.55 4.15
C ASN A 64 -1.52 6.62 5.16
N LEU A 65 -1.41 7.46 6.18
CA LEU A 65 -2.49 7.79 7.11
C LEU A 65 -2.87 9.27 6.97
N TYR A 66 -4.17 9.53 7.05
CA TYR A 66 -4.77 10.85 7.01
C TYR A 66 -5.62 11.05 8.26
N ILE A 67 -5.22 11.99 9.10
CA ILE A 67 -5.89 12.29 10.37
C ILE A 67 -6.44 13.70 10.30
N THR A 68 -7.76 13.86 10.36
CA THR A 68 -8.39 15.18 10.49
C THR A 68 -8.11 15.76 11.87
N LEU A 69 -7.52 16.95 11.90
CA LEU A 69 -7.10 17.60 13.13
C LEU A 69 -8.25 18.40 13.74
N PRO A 70 -8.28 18.56 15.09
CA PRO A 70 -9.28 19.40 15.72
C PRO A 70 -9.11 20.87 15.29
N PRO A 71 -10.22 21.59 15.04
CA PRO A 71 -10.17 22.99 14.64
C PRO A 71 -9.61 23.86 15.78
N ASN A 72 -9.05 25.02 15.42
CA ASN A 72 -8.49 26.02 16.33
C ASN A 72 -7.18 25.64 17.05
N VAL A 73 -6.45 24.62 16.56
CA VAL A 73 -5.11 24.31 17.06
C VAL A 73 -4.07 24.76 16.04
N HIS A 74 -3.08 25.54 16.49
CA HIS A 74 -1.99 25.96 15.62
C HIS A 74 -1.17 24.76 15.13
N SER A 75 -0.87 24.69 13.83
CA SER A 75 -0.10 23.60 13.20
C SER A 75 1.21 23.25 13.93
N LYS A 76 1.91 24.25 14.48
CA LYS A 76 3.19 24.06 15.20
C LYS A 76 3.05 23.37 16.57
N ALA A 77 1.83 23.32 17.11
CA ALA A 77 1.52 22.65 18.35
C ALA A 77 1.43 21.13 18.17
N PHE A 78 1.15 20.64 16.96
CA PHE A 78 1.11 19.22 16.69
C PHE A 78 2.52 18.62 16.66
N HIS A 79 2.60 17.36 17.06
CA HIS A 79 3.78 16.53 16.89
C HIS A 79 3.37 15.14 16.43
N CYS A 80 4.21 14.54 15.59
CA CYS A 80 4.13 13.14 15.19
C CYS A 80 5.52 12.54 15.32
N LYS A 81 5.61 11.43 16.03
CA LYS A 81 6.84 10.67 16.26
C LYS A 81 6.67 9.28 15.67
N ILE A 82 7.43 9.03 14.61
CA ILE A 82 7.47 7.75 13.92
C ILE A 82 8.67 6.97 14.42
N GLN A 83 8.43 5.77 14.94
CA GLN A 83 9.46 4.82 15.34
C GLN A 83 9.29 3.55 14.51
N SER A 84 10.30 2.68 14.51
CA SER A 84 10.32 1.51 13.62
C SER A 84 9.05 0.66 13.72
N LYS A 85 8.42 0.50 14.89
CA LYS A 85 7.17 -0.27 15.04
C LYS A 85 6.10 0.47 15.84
N HIS A 86 6.17 1.79 15.92
CA HIS A 86 5.32 2.56 16.82
C HIS A 86 5.06 3.96 16.28
N LEU A 87 3.82 4.43 16.44
CA LEU A 87 3.38 5.75 15.99
C LEU A 87 2.73 6.51 17.15
N GLU A 88 3.24 7.71 17.39
CA GLU A 88 2.69 8.64 18.37
C GLU A 88 2.30 9.95 17.68
N VAL A 89 1.08 10.41 17.91
CA VAL A 89 0.55 11.69 17.41
C VAL A 89 -0.14 12.43 18.54
N GLY A 90 0.17 13.72 18.69
CA GLY A 90 -0.36 14.52 19.77
C GLY A 90 -0.25 16.02 19.57
N ILE A 91 -0.69 16.75 20.59
CA ILE A 91 -0.54 18.20 20.72
C ILE A 91 0.40 18.45 21.88
N LYS A 92 1.47 19.23 21.66
CA LYS A 92 2.45 19.60 22.67
C LYS A 92 1.78 20.10 23.95
N GLY A 93 2.21 19.56 25.08
CA GLY A 93 1.64 19.88 26.41
C GLY A 93 0.44 19.02 26.81
N ASN A 94 -0.08 18.16 25.91
CA ASN A 94 -1.16 17.21 26.21
C ASN A 94 -0.68 15.77 26.02
N PRO A 95 -1.36 14.78 26.64
CA PRO A 95 -1.18 13.37 26.29
C PRO A 95 -1.41 13.14 24.78
N PRO A 96 -0.60 12.30 24.11
CA PRO A 96 -0.83 11.93 22.73
C PRO A 96 -2.20 11.28 22.54
N TYR A 97 -2.92 11.66 21.49
CA TYR A 97 -4.25 11.10 21.20
C TYR A 97 -4.18 9.84 20.34
N LEU A 98 -3.06 9.63 19.64
CA LEU A 98 -2.72 8.36 18.98
C LEU A 98 -1.37 7.90 19.54
N ASN A 99 -1.31 6.72 20.13
CA ASN A 99 -0.08 6.17 20.71
C ASN A 99 -0.17 4.64 20.66
N HIS A 100 0.21 4.08 19.52
CA HIS A 100 0.00 2.66 19.23
C HIS A 100 1.14 2.06 18.41
N ASP A 101 1.26 0.74 18.53
CA ASP A 101 2.17 -0.01 17.69
C ASP A 101 1.65 -0.11 16.26
N LEU A 102 2.59 -0.08 15.31
CA LEU A 102 2.33 -0.31 13.90
C LEU A 102 2.18 -1.80 13.62
N SER A 103 1.41 -2.15 12.60
CA SER A 103 1.20 -3.55 12.21
C SER A 103 2.51 -4.25 11.81
N ALA A 104 3.43 -3.55 11.16
CA ALA A 104 4.76 -4.05 10.87
C ALA A 104 5.83 -2.94 10.92
N PRO A 105 7.13 -3.29 10.90
CA PRO A 105 8.19 -2.30 10.98
C PRO A 105 8.28 -1.39 9.74
N VAL A 106 8.70 -0.14 9.96
CA VAL A 106 8.92 0.90 8.95
C VAL A 106 10.37 1.40 8.94
N LYS A 107 10.82 1.96 7.81
CA LYS A 107 12.09 2.67 7.69
C LYS A 107 11.89 4.11 8.16
N THR A 108 12.34 4.43 9.38
CA THR A 108 12.12 5.74 10.00
C THR A 108 12.72 6.89 9.19
N ASP A 109 13.87 6.67 8.54
CA ASP A 109 14.59 7.72 7.80
C ASP A 109 13.89 8.12 6.49
N CYS A 110 13.02 7.25 5.98
CA CYS A 110 12.22 7.48 4.78
C CYS A 110 10.75 7.81 5.10
N SER A 111 10.35 7.69 6.38
CA SER A 111 8.99 7.97 6.81
C SER A 111 8.90 9.42 7.28
N PHE A 112 7.84 10.11 6.91
CA PHE A 112 7.66 11.53 7.24
C PHE A 112 6.18 11.84 7.44
N TRP A 113 5.90 13.05 7.91
CA TRP A 113 4.54 13.56 8.00
C TRP A 113 4.49 15.01 7.55
N THR A 114 3.37 15.39 6.94
CA THR A 114 3.04 16.76 6.57
C THR A 114 1.70 17.15 7.18
N LEU A 115 1.42 18.45 7.18
CA LEU A 115 0.17 19.00 7.69
C LEU A 115 -0.34 20.00 6.65
N GLU A 116 -1.45 19.67 6.02
CA GLU A 116 -2.06 20.37 4.90
C GLU A 116 -3.57 20.45 5.14
N ASP A 117 -4.16 21.66 5.05
CA ASP A 117 -5.60 21.88 5.15
C ASP A 117 -6.29 21.14 6.32
N ASP A 118 -5.73 21.28 7.53
CA ASP A 118 -6.19 20.63 8.77
C ASP A 118 -6.16 19.08 8.74
N ILE A 119 -5.42 18.51 7.80
CA ILE A 119 -5.17 17.07 7.69
C ILE A 119 -3.69 16.80 7.95
N MET A 120 -3.42 15.94 8.93
CA MET A 120 -2.09 15.37 9.09
C MET A 120 -1.95 14.16 8.17
N HIS A 121 -1.03 14.25 7.22
CA HIS A 121 -0.68 13.15 6.32
C HIS A 121 0.61 12.51 6.81
N ILE A 122 0.57 11.22 7.13
CA ILE A 122 1.71 10.46 7.63
C ILE A 122 2.05 9.39 6.59
N THR A 123 3.25 9.48 6.01
CA THR A 123 3.77 8.51 5.04
C THR A 123 4.75 7.59 5.75
N LEU A 124 4.40 6.31 5.83
CA LEU A 124 5.18 5.26 6.46
C LEU A 124 5.83 4.36 5.42
N GLN A 125 7.15 4.42 5.28
CA GLN A 125 7.88 3.54 4.39
C GLN A 125 7.97 2.13 5.00
N LYS A 126 7.34 1.14 4.38
CA LYS A 126 7.40 -0.26 4.82
C LYS A 126 8.85 -0.74 4.82
N ARG A 127 9.23 -1.47 5.88
CA ARG A 127 10.53 -2.14 5.93
C ARG A 127 10.59 -3.34 4.97
N GLU A 128 9.46 -4.04 4.84
CA GLU A 128 9.27 -5.15 3.91
C GLU A 128 8.35 -4.69 2.77
N LYS A 129 8.93 -4.41 1.59
CA LYS A 129 8.16 -4.07 0.40
C LYS A 129 7.24 -5.24 0.04
N GLY A 130 6.03 -4.94 -0.42
CA GLY A 130 5.02 -5.92 -0.81
C GLY A 130 4.23 -6.54 0.34
N GLN A 131 4.60 -6.31 1.59
CA GLN A 131 3.79 -6.77 2.72
C GLN A 131 2.43 -6.05 2.71
N THR A 132 1.34 -6.81 2.69
CA THR A 132 -0.02 -6.26 2.77
C THR A 132 -0.38 -6.01 4.23
N TRP A 133 -0.78 -4.78 4.55
CA TRP A 133 -1.22 -4.43 5.90
C TRP A 133 -2.75 -4.47 5.95
N ALA A 134 -3.34 -5.18 6.92
CA ALA A 134 -4.79 -5.12 7.15
C ALA A 134 -5.23 -3.84 7.89
N SER A 135 -4.28 -3.11 8.46
CA SER A 135 -4.44 -1.79 9.08
C SER A 135 -3.06 -1.16 9.33
N PRO A 136 -2.91 0.17 9.34
CA PRO A 136 -1.72 0.86 9.82
C PRO A 136 -1.43 0.61 11.31
N ILE A 137 -2.47 0.52 12.13
CA ILE A 137 -2.37 0.46 13.59
C ILE A 137 -2.74 -0.95 14.07
N LEU A 138 -1.86 -1.53 14.90
CA LEU A 138 -2.07 -2.87 15.41
C LEU A 138 -3.33 -2.94 16.26
N GLY A 139 -4.27 -3.82 15.86
CA GLY A 139 -5.51 -4.06 16.60
C GLY A 139 -6.60 -3.00 16.45
N GLN A 140 -6.43 -2.02 15.56
CA GLN A 140 -7.45 -0.99 15.28
C GLN A 140 -7.71 -0.90 13.78
N GLY A 141 -8.96 -0.67 13.36
CA GLY A 141 -9.29 -0.45 11.94
C GLY A 141 -8.88 -1.59 11.02
N GLN A 142 -8.83 -2.82 11.53
CA GLN A 142 -8.54 -3.99 10.71
C GLN A 142 -9.62 -4.15 9.65
N LEU A 143 -9.20 -4.25 8.41
CA LEU A 143 -10.06 -4.62 7.30
C LEU A 143 -10.66 -6.00 7.56
N ASP A 144 -11.88 -6.19 7.07
CA ASP A 144 -12.46 -7.52 7.02
C ASP A 144 -11.65 -8.42 6.06
N PRO A 145 -11.77 -9.75 6.18
CA PRO A 145 -11.00 -10.68 5.36
C PRO A 145 -11.20 -10.48 3.85
N TYR A 146 -12.39 -10.06 3.41
CA TYR A 146 -12.68 -9.85 2.00
C TYR A 146 -12.02 -8.55 1.49
N ALA A 147 -12.11 -7.45 2.24
CA ALA A 147 -11.40 -6.22 1.90
C ALA A 147 -9.87 -6.41 1.91
N THR A 148 -9.34 -7.20 2.86
CA THR A 148 -7.91 -7.54 2.90
C THR A 148 -7.48 -8.32 1.66
N ASP A 149 -8.27 -9.31 1.23
CA ASP A 149 -8.01 -10.09 0.01
C ASP A 149 -8.05 -9.21 -1.25
N LEU A 150 -8.99 -8.26 -1.33
CA LEU A 150 -9.08 -7.31 -2.45
C LEU A 150 -7.84 -6.41 -2.50
N GLU A 151 -7.40 -5.89 -1.36
CA GLU A 151 -6.20 -5.05 -1.25
C GLU A 151 -4.94 -5.83 -1.64
N GLN A 152 -4.83 -7.08 -1.18
CA GLN A 152 -3.72 -7.97 -1.52
C GLN A 152 -3.67 -8.24 -3.03
N LYS A 153 -4.82 -8.48 -3.68
CA LYS A 153 -4.92 -8.61 -5.14
C LYS A 153 -4.48 -7.33 -5.87
N ARG A 154 -4.90 -6.16 -5.39
CA ARG A 154 -4.49 -4.88 -5.98
C ARG A 154 -2.97 -4.69 -5.90
N LEU A 155 -2.37 -4.94 -4.73
CA LEU A 155 -0.92 -4.88 -4.54
C LEU A 155 -0.19 -5.88 -5.43
N MET A 156 -0.72 -7.07 -5.62
CA MET A 156 -0.13 -8.04 -6.54
C MET A 156 -0.15 -7.55 -8.00
N LEU A 157 -1.25 -6.97 -8.47
CA LEU A 157 -1.32 -6.37 -9.81
C LEU A 157 -0.29 -5.24 -9.95
N GLN A 158 -0.19 -4.37 -8.94
CA GLN A 158 0.83 -3.31 -8.91
C GLN A 158 2.24 -3.90 -9.07
N ARG A 159 2.56 -4.97 -8.32
CA ARG A 159 3.88 -5.62 -8.40
C ARG A 159 4.14 -6.21 -9.79
N PHE A 160 3.14 -6.89 -10.35
CA PHE A 160 3.26 -7.50 -11.67
C PHE A 160 3.47 -6.47 -12.78
N GLN A 161 2.82 -5.32 -12.65
CA GLN A 161 2.98 -4.16 -13.52
C GLN A 161 4.40 -3.56 -13.41
N GLU A 162 4.96 -3.44 -12.20
CA GLU A 162 6.35 -2.98 -11.98
C GLU A 162 7.38 -3.95 -12.60
N GLU A 163 7.15 -5.26 -12.51
CA GLU A 163 8.07 -6.27 -13.03
C GLU A 163 8.00 -6.46 -14.56
N ASN A 164 6.92 -6.04 -15.21
CA ASN A 164 6.68 -6.23 -16.65
C ASN A 164 6.35 -4.90 -17.36
N PRO A 165 7.33 -3.98 -17.49
CA PRO A 165 7.12 -2.72 -18.18
C PRO A 165 6.75 -2.97 -19.66
N GLY A 166 5.58 -2.49 -20.09
CA GLY A 166 5.10 -2.61 -21.47
C GLY A 166 3.89 -3.53 -21.68
N PHE A 167 3.41 -4.21 -20.65
CA PHE A 167 2.11 -4.88 -20.65
C PHE A 167 1.13 -4.12 -19.75
N ASP A 168 -0.16 -4.06 -20.11
CA ASP A 168 -1.21 -3.42 -19.29
C ASP A 168 -2.01 -4.49 -18.53
N PHE A 169 -1.90 -4.47 -17.20
CA PHE A 169 -2.62 -5.37 -16.31
C PHE A 169 -3.70 -4.67 -15.49
N SER A 170 -4.06 -3.42 -15.81
CA SER A 170 -5.09 -2.66 -15.09
C SER A 170 -6.48 -3.31 -15.11
N GLN A 171 -6.76 -4.13 -16.12
CA GLN A 171 -8.03 -4.87 -16.27
C GLN A 171 -7.91 -6.36 -15.92
N ALA A 172 -6.76 -6.81 -15.40
CA ALA A 172 -6.56 -8.21 -15.06
C ALA A 172 -7.31 -8.57 -13.78
N GLN A 173 -7.93 -9.76 -13.75
CA GLN A 173 -8.60 -10.30 -12.57
C GLN A 173 -7.91 -11.59 -12.13
N PHE A 174 -7.70 -11.74 -10.81
CA PHE A 174 -7.20 -12.98 -10.25
C PHE A 174 -8.34 -14.00 -10.09
N THR A 175 -8.20 -15.15 -10.74
CA THR A 175 -9.06 -16.31 -10.50
C THR A 175 -8.37 -17.28 -9.54
N GLY A 176 -8.82 -17.34 -8.28
CA GLY A 176 -8.29 -18.24 -7.24
C GLY A 176 -7.72 -17.51 -6.01
N ASN A 177 -6.98 -18.25 -5.18
CA ASN A 177 -6.31 -17.69 -3.99
C ASN A 177 -5.13 -16.82 -4.43
N CYS A 178 -5.12 -15.56 -4.01
CA CYS A 178 -4.03 -14.62 -4.24
C CYS A 178 -2.87 -14.94 -3.27
N PRO A 179 -1.66 -15.31 -3.73
CA PRO A 179 -0.49 -15.41 -2.84
C PRO A 179 -0.08 -14.04 -2.27
N ASP A 180 0.78 -14.01 -1.25
CA ASP A 180 1.23 -12.74 -0.67
C ASP A 180 2.22 -12.03 -1.62
N PRO A 181 2.03 -10.73 -1.94
CA PRO A 181 2.94 -9.99 -2.80
C PRO A 181 4.38 -9.87 -2.28
N SER A 182 4.67 -10.10 -1.00
CA SER A 182 6.04 -10.18 -0.46
C SER A 182 6.76 -11.48 -0.87
N SER A 183 6.02 -12.58 -0.96
CA SER A 183 6.55 -13.94 -1.13
C SER A 183 6.54 -14.46 -2.57
N PHE A 184 5.77 -13.82 -3.45
CA PHE A 184 5.60 -14.25 -4.84
C PHE A 184 6.88 -14.00 -5.68
N MET A 185 7.13 -14.83 -6.70
CA MET A 185 8.25 -14.70 -7.67
C MET A 185 9.69 -14.62 -7.10
N GLY A 186 9.98 -15.32 -6.00
CA GLY A 186 11.36 -15.45 -5.48
C GLY A 186 11.75 -14.42 -4.42
N GLY A 187 10.76 -13.69 -3.90
CA GLY A 187 10.92 -12.70 -2.83
C GLY A 187 11.31 -11.31 -3.36
N ILE A 188 10.91 -10.27 -2.64
CA ILE A 188 11.38 -8.91 -2.91
C ILE A 188 12.78 -8.78 -2.30
N ARG A 189 13.79 -8.58 -3.15
CA ARG A 189 15.12 -8.23 -2.69
C ARG A 189 15.07 -6.79 -2.20
N SER A 190 15.06 -6.63 -0.88
CA SER A 190 15.31 -5.36 -0.23
C SER A 190 16.82 -5.08 -0.32
N ASP A 191 17.26 -4.54 -1.46
CA ASP A 191 18.63 -3.99 -1.58
C ASP A 191 18.74 -2.68 -0.77
#